data_AF-A0A9Q0FJ05-F1
#
_entry.id   AF-A0A9Q0FJ05-F1
#
_cell.length_a   1.000
_cell.length_b   1.000
_cell.length_c   1.000
_cell.angle_alpha   90.00
_cell.angle_beta   90.00
_cell.angle_gamma   90.00
#
_symmetry.space_group_name_H-M   'P 1'
#
loop_
_entity.id
_entity.type
_entity.pdbx_description
1 polymer ?
#
loop_
_entity_poly.entity_id
_entity_poly.type
_entity_poly.pdbx_seq_one_letter_code
_entity_poly.pdbx_strand_id
1 'polypeptide(L)' 'MDSEPTSLYDLRQTTFKDREELRNIDYDIVLSQGYVTVIKKSKKDRYIIIGCDRGGSYRGNVSVESQKRNAATRLINCPF' A
#
# COMPACT_ATOMS: atom_id res chain seq x y z
N MET A 1 5.70 18.61 -20.36
CA MET A 1 6.46 18.35 -19.13
C MET A 1 5.55 17.51 -18.27
N ASP A 2 5.57 16.20 -18.51
CA ASP A 2 4.74 15.27 -17.75
C ASP A 2 5.32 15.24 -16.35
N SER A 3 4.49 15.63 -15.37
CA SER A 3 4.89 15.71 -13.98
C SER A 3 4.89 14.29 -13.42
N GLU A 4 6.01 13.84 -12.86
CA GLU A 4 6.10 12.53 -12.20
C GLU A 4 5.02 12.43 -11.10
N PRO A 5 4.32 11.29 -10.98
CA PRO A 5 3.26 11.13 -9.99
C PRO A 5 3.85 11.23 -8.58
N THR A 6 3.35 12.20 -7.80
CA THR A 6 3.81 12.42 -6.43
C THR A 6 2.85 11.84 -5.40
N SER A 7 1.65 11.46 -5.84
CA SER A 7 0.58 10.93 -5.00
C SER A 7 -0.11 9.74 -5.65
N LEU A 8 -0.62 8.83 -4.82
CA LEU A 8 -1.44 7.70 -5.26
C LEU A 8 -2.71 8.12 -6.01
N TYR A 9 -3.22 9.32 -5.74
CA TYR A 9 -4.37 9.88 -6.46
C TYR A 9 -4.05 10.14 -7.93
N ASP A 10 -2.80 10.50 -8.24
CA ASP A 10 -2.35 10.78 -9.60
C ASP A 10 -2.34 9.49 -10.45
N LEU A 11 -2.09 8.34 -9.80
CA LEU A 11 -2.09 7.02 -10.43
C LEU A 11 -3.46 6.57 -10.95
N ARG A 12 -4.56 7.20 -10.50
CA ARG A 12 -5.91 6.79 -10.88
C ARG A 12 -6.21 6.98 -12.37
N GLN A 13 -5.53 7.91 -13.02
CA GLN A 13 -5.70 8.21 -14.45
C GLN A 13 -4.54 7.69 -15.30
N THR A 14 -3.54 7.07 -14.68
CA THR A 14 -2.36 6.54 -15.36
C THR A 14 -2.65 5.18 -15.99
N THR A 15 -2.18 4.98 -17.22
CA THR A 15 -2.15 3.66 -17.85
C THR A 15 -0.78 3.05 -17.62
N PHE A 16 -0.76 1.82 -17.13
CA PHE A 16 0.47 1.07 -16.88
C PHE A 16 0.63 0.00 -17.97
N LYS A 17 1.84 -0.12 -18.50
CA LYS A 17 2.28 -1.16 -19.43
C LYS A 17 2.11 -2.54 -18.84
N ASP A 18 2.50 -2.71 -17.57
CA ASP A 18 2.42 -3.98 -16.87
C ASP A 18 2.25 -3.82 -15.36
N ARG A 19 2.03 -4.97 -14.70
CA ARG A 19 1.88 -5.07 -13.25
C ARG A 19 3.09 -4.52 -12.48
N GLU A 20 4.30 -4.73 -12.98
CA GLU A 20 5.52 -4.36 -12.26
C GLU A 20 5.72 -2.85 -12.31
N GLU A 21 5.36 -2.19 -13.42
CA GLU A 21 5.38 -0.73 -13.50
C GLU A 21 4.45 -0.08 -12.46
N LEU A 22 3.19 -0.50 -12.38
CA LEU A 22 2.26 -0.02 -11.36
C LEU A 22 2.80 -0.25 -9.95
N ARG A 23 3.36 -1.45 -9.70
CA ARG A 23 3.91 -1.80 -8.39
C ARG A 23 5.11 -0.93 -8.02
N ASN A 24 6.03 -0.67 -8.95
CA ASN A 24 7.24 0.10 -8.66
C ASN A 24 6.91 1.57 -8.36
N ILE A 25 6.01 2.17 -9.14
CA ILE A 25 5.58 3.57 -8.91
C ILE A 25 4.84 3.69 -7.57
N ASP A 26 3.91 2.77 -7.27
CA ASP A 26 3.25 2.72 -5.96
C ASP A 26 4.26 2.56 -4.82
N TYR A 27 5.23 1.66 -4.98
CA TYR A 27 6.26 1.39 -3.99
C TYR A 27 7.10 2.62 -3.70
N ASP A 28 7.57 3.34 -4.71
CA ASP A 28 8.42 4.54 -4.53
C ASP A 28 7.66 5.67 -3.83
N ILE A 29 6.42 5.94 -4.24
CA ILE A 29 5.56 6.96 -3.62
C ILE A 29 5.31 6.61 -2.15
N VAL A 30 4.95 5.37 -1.85
CA VAL A 30 4.55 4.97 -0.50
C VAL A 30 5.75 4.80 0.42
N LEU A 31 6.90 4.35 -0.11
CA LEU A 31 8.16 4.30 0.60
C LEU A 31 8.65 5.70 0.99
N SER A 32 8.48 6.70 0.11
CA SER A 32 8.81 8.09 0.43
C SER A 32 8.00 8.66 1.61
N GLN A 33 6.81 8.09 1.86
CA GLN A 33 5.95 8.42 3.00
C GLN A 33 6.23 7.56 4.24
N GLY A 34 7.18 6.63 4.16
CA GLY A 34 7.59 5.77 5.27
C GLY A 34 6.75 4.51 5.44
N TYR A 35 5.97 4.10 4.43
CA TYR A 35 5.23 2.84 4.46
C TYR A 35 5.79 1.84 3.44
N VAL A 36 5.45 0.58 3.64
CA VAL A 36 5.72 -0.51 2.67
C VAL A 36 4.37 -1.03 2.20
N THR A 37 4.26 -1.43 0.93
CA THR A 37 3.06 -2.04 0.37
C THR A 37 3.27 -3.49 -0.04
N VAL A 38 2.19 -4.27 -0.02
CA VAL A 38 2.14 -5.66 -0.47
C VAL A 38 0.98 -5.87 -1.43
N ILE A 39 1.17 -6.79 -2.39
CA ILE A 39 0.08 -7.23 -3.27
C ILE A 39 -0.83 -8.16 -2.47
N LYS A 40 -2.07 -7.72 -2.22
CA LYS A 40 -3.10 -8.54 -1.55
C LYS A 40 -3.80 -9.49 -2.52
N LYS A 41 -4.10 -9.02 -3.73
CA LYS A 41 -4.74 -9.81 -4.79
C LYS A 41 -4.23 -9.34 -6.14
N SER A 42 -4.21 -10.24 -7.11
CA SER A 42 -3.90 -9.90 -8.49
C SER A 42 -4.76 -10.70 -9.44
N LYS A 43 -5.04 -10.11 -10.60
CA LYS A 43 -5.59 -10.76 -11.77
C LYS A 43 -4.82 -10.27 -12.98
N LYS A 44 -4.21 -11.21 -13.71
CA LYS A 44 -3.40 -10.93 -14.90
C LYS A 44 -4.17 -10.03 -15.87
N ASP A 45 -3.48 -9.01 -16.37
CA ASP A 45 -3.96 -8.04 -17.37
C ASP A 45 -5.28 -7.33 -16.98
N ARG A 46 -5.60 -7.27 -15.68
CA ARG A 46 -6.85 -6.66 -15.19
C ARG A 46 -6.65 -5.76 -13.99
N TYR A 47 -6.13 -6.28 -12.88
CA TYR A 47 -5.98 -5.51 -11.66
C TYR A 47 -4.95 -6.12 -10.71
N ILE A 48 -4.40 -5.27 -9.87
CA ILE A 48 -3.81 -5.67 -8.59
C ILE A 48 -4.50 -4.88 -7.48
N ILE A 49 -4.63 -5.50 -6.32
CA ILE A 49 -5.07 -4.86 -5.10
C ILE A 49 -3.84 -4.77 -4.23
N ILE A 50 -3.38 -3.55 -4.02
CA ILE A 50 -2.28 -3.23 -3.12
C ILE A 50 -2.88 -2.90 -1.75
N GLY A 51 -2.15 -3.21 -0.70
CA GLY A 51 -2.38 -2.55 0.58
C GLY A 51 -1.10 -2.50 1.39
N CYS A 52 -1.13 -1.75 2.47
CA CYS A 52 0.04 -1.62 3.33
C CYS A 52 0.50 -2.96 3.85
N ASP A 53 1.81 -3.12 3.87
CA ASP A 53 2.44 -4.14 4.68
C ASP A 53 2.05 -3.91 6.14
N ARG A 54 1.76 -5.01 6.82
CA ARG A 54 1.30 -5.01 8.21
C ARG A 54 2.37 -5.58 9.15
N GLY A 55 3.64 -5.57 8.74
CA GLY A 55 4.77 -6.14 9.48
C GLY A 55 4.63 -5.96 11.00
N GLY A 56 4.53 -7.09 11.72
CA GLY A 56 4.20 -7.12 13.13
C GLY A 56 5.36 -6.79 14.06
N SER A 57 5.19 -5.77 14.90
CA SER A 57 5.34 -5.80 16.37
C SER A 57 4.69 -4.54 16.92
N TYR A 58 3.71 -4.71 17.81
CA TYR A 58 2.90 -3.62 18.35
C TYR A 58 3.76 -2.66 19.19
N ARG A 59 3.61 -1.35 18.96
CA ARG A 59 4.01 -0.34 19.96
C ARG A 59 2.93 -0.29 21.05
N GLY A 60 2.99 -1.21 22.01
CA GLY A 60 2.15 -1.13 23.23
C GLY A 60 1.81 -2.48 23.85
N ASN A 61 1.73 -2.50 25.19
CA ASN A 61 1.39 -3.66 26.03
C ASN A 61 -0.11 -4.02 25.99
N VAL A 62 -0.73 -4.07 24.80
CA VAL A 62 -2.16 -4.38 24.67
C VAL A 62 -2.34 -5.85 24.29
N SER A 63 -3.17 -6.55 25.07
CA SER A 63 -3.51 -7.97 24.91
C SER A 63 -3.93 -8.30 23.47
N VAL A 64 -3.22 -9.27 22.89
CA VAL A 64 -3.32 -9.75 21.50
C VAL A 64 -4.72 -10.31 21.17
N GLU A 65 -5.54 -10.62 22.17
CA GLU A 65 -6.81 -11.34 21.95
C GLU A 65 -7.98 -10.44 21.54
N SER A 66 -7.97 -9.16 21.91
CA SER A 66 -9.06 -8.22 21.62
C SER A 66 -8.87 -7.37 20.35
N GLN A 67 -7.69 -7.40 19.71
CA GLN A 67 -7.34 -6.53 18.55
C GLN A 67 -7.22 -7.26 17.20
N LYS A 68 -7.34 -8.60 17.18
CA LYS A 68 -6.99 -9.45 16.03
C LYS A 68 -7.80 -9.25 14.73
N ARG A 69 -8.95 -8.57 14.74
CA ARG A 69 -9.86 -8.66 13.57
C ARG A 69 -9.88 -7.45 12.63
N ASN A 70 -9.52 -6.22 13.05
CA ASN A 70 -9.66 -5.03 12.18
C ASN A 70 -8.66 -3.88 12.43
N ALA A 71 -7.69 -4.00 13.34
CA ALA A 71 -6.92 -2.84 13.81
C ALA A 71 -5.55 -2.62 13.16
N ALA A 72 -5.02 -3.59 12.40
CA ALA A 72 -3.66 -3.54 11.88
C ALA A 72 -3.39 -2.40 10.89
N THR A 73 -4.41 -1.80 10.26
CA THR A 73 -4.26 -0.61 9.41
C THR A 73 -4.41 0.70 10.17
N ARG A 74 -5.28 0.75 11.19
CA ARG A 74 -5.52 1.95 12.02
C ARG A 74 -4.30 2.39 12.83
N LEU A 75 -3.43 1.45 13.23
CA LEU A 75 -2.26 1.76 14.06
C LEU A 75 -1.05 2.27 13.27
N ILE A 76 -1.04 2.04 11.96
CA ILE A 76 0.06 2.45 11.07
C ILE A 76 -0.23 3.74 10.31
N ASN A 77 -1.41 4.35 10.47
CA ASN A 77 -1.84 5.56 9.74
C ASN A 77 -1.57 5.49 8.23
N CYS A 78 -1.61 4.28 7.67
CA CYS A 78 -1.29 4.08 6.27
C CYS A 78 -2.49 4.53 5.41
N PRO A 79 -2.28 5.23 4.28
CA PRO A 79 -3.35 5.89 3.52
C PRO A 79 -4.30 4.93 2.76
N PHE A 80 -4.14 3.61 2.91
CA PHE A 80 -4.93 2.56 2.24
C PHE A 80 -5.90 1.82 3.17
#